data_AF-A0A2J7Q096-F1
#
_entry.id   AF-A0A2J7Q096-F1
#
_cell.length_a   1.000
_cell.length_b   1.000
_cell.length_c   1.000
_cell.angle_alpha   90.00
_cell.angle_beta   90.00
_cell.angle_gamma   90.00
#
_symmetry.space_group_name_H-M   'P 1'
#
loop_
_entity.id
_entity.type
_entity.pdbx_description
1 polymer ?
#
loop_
_entity_poly.entity_id
_entity_poly.type
_entity_poly.pdbx_seq_one_letter_code
_entity_poly.pdbx_strand_id
1 'polypeptide(L)'
;MIINPAKSKALCFRRARVTDLLNYSLRDIVILEVSSCKYLGIVLHSDLGWADQVNCTVKKAWTALHFTMRILKKGNSNTKADVLGALSYKPSNSRKRVRKALNKAKLKRGII
;
A
#
# COMPACT_ATOMS: atom_id res chain seq x y z
N MET A 1 -19.15 22.25 -4.11
CA MET A 1 -17.71 21.87 -4.08
C MET A 1 -17.00 22.58 -5.23
N ILE A 2 -15.94 23.34 -4.96
CA ILE A 2 -15.14 24.02 -6.00
C ILE A 2 -13.87 23.20 -6.23
N ILE A 3 -13.69 22.71 -7.46
CA ILE A 3 -12.49 21.94 -7.87
C ILE A 3 -11.56 22.89 -8.63
N ASN A 4 -10.26 22.86 -8.34
CA ASN A 4 -9.25 23.62 -9.07
C ASN A 4 -8.73 22.78 -10.26
N PRO A 5 -9.04 23.14 -11.52
CA PRO A 5 -8.62 22.36 -12.69
C PRO A 5 -7.10 22.34 -12.89
N ALA A 6 -6.41 23.45 -12.62
CA ALA A 6 -4.94 23.53 -12.70
C ALA A 6 -4.24 22.65 -11.64
N LYS A 7 -4.95 22.39 -10.53
CA LYS A 7 -4.71 21.37 -9.49
C LYS A 7 -4.69 19.92 -9.97
N SER A 8 -5.46 19.66 -11.01
CA SER A 8 -6.01 18.35 -11.30
C SER A 8 -5.17 17.61 -12.32
N LYS A 9 -5.11 16.29 -12.18
CA LYS A 9 -4.44 15.38 -13.12
C LYS A 9 -5.40 14.24 -13.41
N ALA A 10 -5.47 13.84 -14.66
CA ALA A 10 -6.23 12.67 -15.07
C ALA A 10 -5.30 11.46 -15.06
N LEU A 11 -5.73 10.38 -14.41
CA LEU A 11 -5.03 9.11 -14.40
C LEU A 11 -6.05 8.06 -14.85
N CYS A 12 -5.80 7.43 -16.00
CA CYS A 12 -6.69 6.42 -16.57
C CYS A 12 -6.16 5.02 -16.26
N PHE A 13 -7.03 4.15 -15.73
CA PHE A 13 -6.72 2.74 -15.52
C PHE A 13 -7.38 1.93 -16.64
N ARG A 14 -6.61 1.53 -17.65
CA ARG A 14 -7.16 0.77 -18.80
C ARG A 14 -6.56 -0.64 -18.82
N ARG A 15 -7.44 -1.64 -18.93
CA ARG A 15 -7.04 -3.05 -19.09
C ARG A 15 -6.65 -3.39 -20.54
N ALA A 16 -7.09 -2.59 -21.51
CA ALA A 16 -6.83 -2.78 -22.93
C ALA A 16 -5.44 -2.25 -23.32
N ARG A 17 -4.74 -2.98 -24.20
CA ARG A 17 -3.37 -2.65 -24.67
C ARG A 17 -3.33 -1.47 -25.65
N VAL A 18 -4.47 -1.06 -26.19
CA VAL A 18 -4.56 0.08 -27.11
C VAL A 18 -4.76 1.35 -26.31
N THR A 19 -3.88 2.32 -26.52
CA THR A 19 -3.87 3.60 -25.83
C THR A 19 -4.51 4.64 -26.75
N ASP A 20 -5.74 5.04 -26.45
CA ASP A 20 -6.33 6.23 -27.06
C ASP A 20 -6.08 7.36 -26.08
N LEU A 21 -5.42 8.44 -26.52
CA LEU A 21 -5.17 9.60 -25.69
C LEU A 21 -6.51 10.31 -25.42
N LEU A 22 -6.93 10.37 -24.16
CA LEU A 22 -8.19 11.00 -23.78
C LEU A 22 -7.92 12.39 -23.22
N ASN A 23 -8.36 13.41 -23.96
CA ASN A 23 -8.26 14.80 -23.52
C ASN A 23 -9.49 15.15 -22.67
N TYR A 24 -9.28 15.33 -21.37
CA TYR A 24 -10.30 15.83 -20.46
C TYR A 24 -10.17 17.34 -20.29
N SER A 25 -11.27 18.07 -20.29
CA SER A 25 -11.30 19.50 -19.95
C SER A 25 -12.31 19.79 -18.85
N LEU A 26 -12.00 20.77 -18.01
CA LEU A 26 -12.87 21.27 -16.96
C LEU A 26 -12.80 22.80 -16.94
N ARG A 27 -13.92 23.47 -17.23
CA ARG A 27 -13.99 24.94 -17.35
C ARG A 27 -12.95 25.49 -18.33
N ASP A 28 -12.89 24.90 -19.52
CA ASP A 28 -11.98 25.26 -20.61
C ASP A 28 -10.48 25.06 -20.31
N ILE A 29 -10.14 24.48 -19.15
CA ILE A 29 -8.78 24.07 -18.80
C ILE A 29 -8.63 22.59 -19.11
N VAL A 30 -7.70 22.26 -20.02
CA VAL A 30 -7.34 20.87 -20.30
C VAL A 30 -6.60 20.28 -19.10
N ILE A 31 -7.09 19.15 -18.62
CA ILE A 31 -6.49 18.38 -17.54
C ILE A 31 -5.42 17.48 -18.16
N LEU A 32 -4.20 17.58 -17.65
CA LEU A 32 -3.09 16.75 -18.09
C LEU A 32 -3.33 15.28 -17.69
N GLU A 33 -3.31 14.39 -18.69
CA GLU A 33 -3.25 12.95 -18.46
C GLU A 33 -1.82 12.56 -18.03
N VAL A 34 -1.72 11.79 -16.96
CA VAL A 34 -0.45 11.31 -16.41
C VAL A 34 -0.46 9.78 -16.31
N SER A 35 0.72 9.17 -16.42
CA SER A 35 0.89 7.71 -16.25
C SER A 35 1.04 7.28 -14.80
N SER A 36 1.33 8.21 -13.90
CA SER A 36 1.38 7.94 -12.46
C SER A 36 1.02 9.17 -11.64
N CYS A 37 0.47 8.95 -10.45
CA CYS A 37 0.21 10.02 -9.49
C CYS A 37 0.44 9.55 -8.04
N LYS A 38 0.88 10.47 -7.18
CA LYS A 38 1.02 10.22 -5.76
C LYS A 38 -0.21 10.72 -5.02
N TYR A 39 -0.86 9.83 -4.28
CA TYR A 39 -2.01 10.17 -3.44
C TYR A 39 -1.82 9.56 -2.05
N LEU A 40 -1.86 10.41 -1.01
CA LEU A 40 -1.70 10.00 0.39
C LEU A 40 -0.49 9.09 0.67
N GLY A 41 0.62 9.28 -0.06
CA GLY A 41 1.84 8.49 0.11
C GLY A 41 1.86 7.13 -0.61
N ILE A 42 0.84 6.85 -1.41
CA ILE A 42 0.75 5.73 -2.34
C ILE A 42 0.99 6.28 -3.75
N VAL A 43 1.76 5.56 -4.56
CA VAL A 43 1.92 5.87 -5.98
C VAL A 43 0.97 4.97 -6.76
N LEU A 44 0.10 5.58 -7.56
CA LEU A 44 -0.83 4.90 -8.45
C LEU A 44 -0.27 5.00 -9.87
N HIS A 45 -0.20 3.89 -10.58
CA HIS A 45 0.20 3.84 -11.98
C HIS A 45 -0.99 3.48 -12.87
N SER A 46 -1.04 4.04 -14.08
CA SER A 46 -2.10 3.78 -15.07
C SER A 46 -2.15 2.32 -15.53
N ASP A 47 -0.99 1.64 -15.56
CA ASP A 47 -0.85 0.23 -15.92
C ASP A 47 -1.26 -0.74 -14.80
N LEU A 48 -1.61 -0.21 -13.61
CA LEU A 48 -1.90 -0.98 -12.40
C LEU A 48 -0.79 -1.98 -12.05
N GLY A 49 0.45 -1.69 -12.48
CA GLY A 49 1.62 -2.52 -12.22
C GLY A 49 1.87 -2.66 -10.73
N TRP A 50 1.93 -3.91 -10.25
CA TRP A 50 2.18 -4.20 -8.84
C TRP A 50 3.66 -4.09 -8.45
N ALA A 51 4.57 -4.17 -9.42
CA ALA A 51 6.01 -4.27 -9.16
C ALA A 51 6.53 -3.09 -8.33
N ASP A 52 6.21 -1.86 -8.72
CA ASP A 52 6.68 -0.66 -8.01
C ASP A 52 6.05 -0.54 -6.62
N GLN A 53 4.79 -0.91 -6.48
CA GLN A 53 4.12 -0.91 -5.19
C GLN A 53 4.73 -1.95 -4.23
N VAL A 54 4.99 -3.17 -4.72
CA VAL A 54 5.68 -4.22 -3.97
C VAL A 54 7.07 -3.76 -3.58
N ASN A 55 7.87 -3.24 -4.53
CA ASN A 55 9.21 -2.74 -4.28
C ASN A 55 9.23 -1.61 -3.25
N CYS A 56 8.32 -0.65 -3.35
CA CYS A 56 8.18 0.42 -2.37
C CYS A 56 7.82 -0.11 -0.98
N THR A 57 6.95 -1.13 -0.90
CA THR A 57 6.52 -1.74 0.35
C THR A 57 7.66 -2.53 1.00
N VAL A 58 8.37 -3.32 0.20
CA VAL A 58 9.57 -4.06 0.63
C VAL A 58 10.64 -3.09 1.14
N LYS A 59 10.90 -1.99 0.42
CA LYS A 59 11.85 -0.96 0.85
C LYS A 59 11.44 -0.31 2.18
N LYS A 60 10.17 0.04 2.37
CA LYS A 60 9.66 0.58 3.65
C LYS A 60 9.83 -0.43 4.79
N ALA A 61 9.48 -1.70 4.55
CA ALA A 61 9.63 -2.77 5.53
C ALA A 61 11.10 -3.00 5.90
N TRP A 62 11.99 -2.99 4.91
CA TRP A 62 13.44 -3.15 5.12
C TRP A 62 14.03 -2.02 5.95
N THR A 63 13.68 -0.76 5.65
CA THR A 63 14.13 0.40 6.43
C THR A 63 13.67 0.30 7.88
N ALA A 64 12.40 -0.07 8.12
CA ALA A 64 11.87 -0.26 9.46
C ALA A 64 12.59 -1.39 10.20
N LEU A 65 12.79 -2.54 9.54
CA LEU A 65 13.53 -3.66 10.10
C LEU A 65 14.97 -3.29 10.45
N HIS A 66 15.67 -2.61 9.54
CA HIS A 66 17.04 -2.17 9.75
C HIS A 66 17.15 -1.20 10.94
N PHE A 67 16.20 -0.27 11.08
CA PHE A 67 16.12 0.61 12.23
C PHE A 67 15.94 -0.16 13.54
N THR A 68 15.00 -1.10 13.57
CA THR A 68 14.79 -2.02 14.69
C THR A 68 16.05 -2.81 15.04
N MET A 69 16.74 -3.39 14.05
CA MET A 69 17.99 -4.11 14.26
C MET A 69 19.08 -3.21 14.84
N ARG A 70 19.16 -1.94 14.41
CA ARG A 70 20.12 -0.98 14.93
C ARG A 70 19.86 -0.68 16.41
N ILE A 71 18.58 -0.54 16.80
CA ILE A 71 18.19 -0.38 18.21
C ILE A 71 18.54 -1.64 19.01
N LEU A 72 18.26 -2.84 18.48
CA LEU A 72 18.61 -4.08 19.19
C LEU A 72 20.12 -4.25 19.41
N LYS A 73 20.94 -3.80 18.46
CA LYS A 73 22.40 -3.83 18.59
C LYS A 73 22.92 -2.81 19.60
N LYS A 74 22.51 -1.54 19.49
CA LYS A 74 23.14 -0.41 20.21
C LYS A 74 22.32 0.18 21.36
N GLY A 75 21.03 -0.14 21.48
CA GLY A 75 20.15 0.41 22.51
C GLY A 75 20.47 -0.09 23.92
N ASN A 76 19.92 0.55 24.95
CA ASN A 76 19.98 0.04 26.32
C ASN A 76 19.01 -1.13 26.52
N SER A 77 19.12 -1.84 27.64
CA SER A 77 18.29 -3.00 27.98
C SER A 77 16.79 -2.72 27.90
N ASN A 78 16.33 -1.56 28.37
CA ASN A 78 14.92 -1.18 28.39
C ASN A 78 14.38 -0.98 26.97
N THR A 79 15.10 -0.24 26.11
CA THR A 79 14.69 -0.02 24.72
C THR A 79 14.71 -1.32 23.91
N LYS A 80 15.66 -2.23 24.20
CA LYS A 80 15.66 -3.56 23.58
C LYS A 80 14.43 -4.37 23.99
N ALA A 81 14.07 -4.35 25.27
CA ALA A 81 12.89 -5.06 25.78
C ALA A 81 11.59 -4.55 25.13
N ASP A 82 11.43 -3.23 25.01
CA ASP A 82 10.26 -2.62 24.36
C ASP A 82 10.13 -3.03 22.89
N VAL A 83 11.24 -2.99 22.14
CA VAL A 83 11.27 -3.38 20.72
C VAL A 83 11.01 -4.87 20.54
N LEU A 84 11.59 -5.73 21.39
CA LEU A 84 11.32 -7.16 21.37
C LEU A 84 9.85 -7.47 21.73
N GLY A 85 9.27 -6.75 22.68
CA GLY A 85 7.86 -6.83 23.01
C GLY A 85 6.95 -6.42 21.85
N ALA A 86 7.31 -5.33 21.14
CA ALA A 86 6.59 -4.86 19.97
C ALA A 86 6.69 -5.82 18.77
N LEU A 87 7.86 -6.45 18.56
CA LEU A 87 8.04 -7.50 17.54
C LEU A 87 7.30 -8.80 17.91
N SER A 88 7.20 -9.11 19.19
CA SER A 88 6.46 -10.26 19.72
C SER A 88 4.92 -10.09 19.66
N TYR A 89 4.40 -9.04 19.01
CA TYR A 89 2.98 -8.70 18.96
C TYR A 89 2.06 -9.92 18.78
N LYS A 90 1.25 -10.21 19.82
CA LYS A 90 0.22 -11.25 19.76
C LYS A 90 -0.86 -10.88 18.74
N PRO A 91 -1.39 -11.83 17.95
CA PRO A 91 -2.35 -11.52 16.88
C PRO A 91 -3.56 -10.76 17.43
N SER A 92 -3.89 -9.65 16.76
CA SER A 92 -5.06 -8.82 17.07
C SER A 92 -6.34 -9.65 17.05
N ASN A 93 -7.37 -9.21 17.78
CA ASN A 93 -8.68 -9.88 17.81
C ASN A 93 -9.27 -10.06 16.40
N SER A 94 -9.05 -9.11 15.51
CA SER A 94 -9.43 -9.21 14.09
C SER A 94 -8.73 -10.36 13.36
N ARG A 95 -7.41 -10.52 13.53
CA ARG A 95 -6.64 -11.63 12.93
C ARG A 95 -7.06 -13.00 13.47
N LYS A 96 -7.39 -13.09 14.77
CA LYS A 96 -7.93 -14.32 15.37
C LYS A 96 -9.30 -14.68 14.77
N ARG A 97 -10.18 -13.69 14.56
CA ARG A 97 -11.49 -13.89 13.92
C ARG A 97 -11.35 -14.33 12.46
N VAL A 98 -10.44 -13.71 11.69
CA VAL A 98 -10.16 -14.10 10.31
C VAL A 98 -9.62 -15.52 10.23
N ARG A 99 -8.65 -15.90 11.09
CA ARG A 99 -8.16 -17.28 11.16
C ARG A 99 -9.27 -18.28 11.52
N LYS A 100 -10.12 -17.94 12.48
CA LYS A 100 -11.28 -18.77 12.86
C LYS A 100 -12.26 -18.95 11.69
N ALA A 101 -12.54 -17.87 10.95
CA ALA A 101 -13.40 -17.93 9.77
C ALA A 101 -12.78 -18.77 8.64
N LEU A 102 -11.47 -18.61 8.40
CA LEU A 102 -10.73 -19.40 7.41
C LEU A 102 -10.74 -20.89 7.74
N ASN A 103 -10.49 -21.25 8.99
CA ASN A 103 -10.51 -22.64 9.44
C ASN A 103 -11.90 -23.24 9.36
N LYS A 104 -12.95 -22.48 9.73
CA LYS A 104 -14.35 -22.90 9.56
C LYS A 104 -14.71 -23.12 8.09
N ALA A 105 -14.20 -22.28 7.20
CA ALA A 105 -14.42 -22.41 5.75
C ALA A 105 -13.69 -23.63 5.17
N LYS A 106 -12.48 -23.94 5.64
CA LYS A 106 -11.73 -25.15 5.24
C LYS A 106 -12.43 -26.44 5.66
N LEU A 107 -12.94 -26.50 6.89
CA LEU A 107 -13.75 -27.63 7.38
C LEU A 107 -15.02 -27.84 6.54
N LYS A 108 -15.72 -26.76 6.18
CA LYS A 108 -16.93 -26.84 5.35
C LYS A 108 -16.67 -27.27 3.90
N ARG A 109 -15.45 -27.10 3.40
CA ARG A 109 -15.06 -27.45 2.03
C ARG A 109 -14.34 -28.81 1.94
N GLY A 110 -14.14 -29.52 3.06
CA GLY A 110 -13.45 -30.82 3.06
C GLY A 110 -11.97 -30.73 2.62
N ILE A 111 -11.33 -29.58 2.82
CA ILE A 111 -9.92 -29.35 2.43
C ILE A 111 -8.96 -29.69 3.61
N ILE A 112 -9.44 -30.46 4.58
CA ILE A 112 -8.64 -31.05 5.67
C ILE A 112 -9.08 -32.50 5.79
#